data_AF-A0A9W8MQW2-F1
#
_entry.id   AF-A0A9W8MQW2-F1
#
_cell.length_a   1.000
_cell.length_b   1.000
_cell.length_c   1.000
_cell.angle_alpha   90.00
_cell.angle_beta   90.00
_cell.angle_gamma   90.00
#
_symmetry.space_group_name_H-M   'P 1'
#
loop_
_entity.id
_entity.type
_entity.pdbx_description
1 polymer ?
#
loop_
_entity_poly.entity_id
_entity_poly.type
_entity_poly.pdbx_seq_one_letter_code
_entity_poly.pdbx_strand_id
1 'polypeptide(L)'
;MFKLVGQIYNLVPDILLEAGKAKNPWPNVDAHSGVLLTHYGLDQMQYYTVLFGVSRAFGVAAQLIWDRALGAPLERPKSYSSAAIQKMFKDKP
;
A
#
# COMPACT_ATOMS: atom_id res chain seq x y z
N MET A 1 -10.48 21.96 3.13
CA MET A 1 -9.64 20.76 2.91
C MET A 1 -9.74 20.18 1.51
N PHE A 2 -10.90 19.75 0.99
CA PHE A 2 -11.01 19.20 -0.38
C PHE A 2 -10.40 20.09 -1.48
N LYS A 3 -10.67 21.41 -1.47
CA LYS A 3 -10.09 22.36 -2.42
C LYS A 3 -8.55 22.38 -2.38
N LEU A 4 -7.95 22.24 -1.20
CA LEU A 4 -6.49 22.15 -1.05
C LEU A 4 -5.94 20.86 -1.67
N VAL A 5 -6.61 19.71 -1.44
CA VAL A 5 -6.25 18.45 -2.12
C VAL A 5 -6.32 18.60 -3.64
N GLY A 6 -7.34 19.27 -4.17
CA GLY A 6 -7.45 19.57 -5.60
C GLY A 6 -6.32 20.48 -6.12
N GLN A 7 -5.92 21.50 -5.35
CA GLN A 7 -4.76 22.34 -5.70
C GLN A 7 -3.45 21.52 -5.71
N ILE A 8 -3.27 20.65 -4.72
CA ILE A 8 -2.12 19.73 -4.65
C ILE A 8 -2.09 18.81 -5.88
N TYR A 9 -3.23 18.24 -6.27
CA TYR A 9 -3.33 17.38 -7.45
C TYR A 9 -2.89 18.09 -8.74
N ASN A 10 -3.23 19.37 -8.90
CA ASN A 10 -2.88 20.13 -10.09
C ASN A 10 -1.44 20.65 -10.12
N LEU A 11 -0.81 20.89 -8.96
CA LEU A 11 0.49 21.55 -8.88
C LEU A 11 1.64 20.58 -8.62
N VAL A 12 1.45 19.61 -7.72
CA VAL A 12 2.54 18.77 -7.22
C VAL A 12 3.13 17.83 -8.27
N PRO A 13 2.36 17.21 -9.19
CA PRO A 13 2.94 16.29 -10.16
C PRO A 13 4.04 16.93 -11.03
N ASP A 14 3.83 18.15 -11.50
CA ASP A 14 4.79 18.88 -12.34
C ASP A 14 6.06 19.26 -11.56
N ILE A 15 5.90 19.70 -10.30
CA ILE A 15 7.02 20.01 -9.40
C ILE A 15 7.87 18.74 -9.15
N LEU A 16 7.22 17.58 -8.96
CA LEU A 16 7.91 16.31 -8.75
C LEU A 16 8.66 15.83 -10.00
N LEU A 17 8.10 16.08 -11.19
CA LEU A 17 8.76 15.80 -12.47
C LEU A 17 9.99 16.69 -12.67
N GLU A 18 9.87 17.99 -12.43
CA GLU A 18 10.98 18.95 -12.54
C GLU A 18 12.13 18.60 -11.56
N ALA A 19 11.78 18.19 -10.34
CA ALA A 19 12.77 17.77 -9.35
C ALA A 19 13.52 16.47 -9.73
N GLY A 20 12.98 15.66 -10.65
CA GLY A 20 13.64 14.48 -11.23
C GLY A 20 13.88 13.30 -10.27
N LYS A 21 13.36 13.34 -9.04
CA LYS A 21 13.55 12.28 -8.03
C LYS A 21 12.39 11.28 -7.98
N ALA A 22 11.18 11.73 -8.25
CA ALA A 22 10.00 10.89 -8.21
C ALA A 22 9.91 10.05 -9.49
N LYS A 23 9.90 8.72 -9.37
CA LYS A 23 9.71 7.83 -10.52
C LYS A 23 8.29 7.94 -11.10
N ASN A 24 7.30 8.10 -10.24
CA ASN A 24 5.90 8.31 -10.60
C ASN A 24 5.36 9.46 -9.75
N PRO A 25 4.96 10.59 -10.35
CA PRO A 25 4.58 11.80 -9.62
C PRO A 25 3.11 11.83 -9.18
N TRP A 26 2.33 10.79 -9.48
CA TRP A 26 0.88 10.78 -9.26
C TRP A 26 0.49 10.31 -7.86
N PRO A 27 -0.59 10.86 -7.27
CA PRO A 27 -1.07 10.44 -5.96
C PRO A 27 -1.81 9.10 -6.02
N ASN A 28 -2.03 8.52 -4.84
CA ASN A 28 -2.83 7.32 -4.64
C ASN A 28 -4.13 7.63 -3.85
N VAL A 29 -4.90 6.58 -3.54
CA VAL A 29 -6.18 6.68 -2.83
C VAL A 29 -6.07 7.38 -1.46
N ASP A 30 -4.95 7.21 -0.77
CA ASP A 30 -4.74 7.73 0.59
C ASP A 30 -4.52 9.24 0.61
N ALA A 31 -4.15 9.85 -0.53
CA ALA A 31 -4.04 11.29 -0.66
C ALA A 31 -5.40 12.01 -0.60
N HIS A 32 -6.52 11.28 -0.74
CA HIS A 32 -7.85 11.87 -0.90
C HIS A 32 -8.90 11.31 0.07
N SER A 33 -8.81 10.04 0.48
CA SER A 33 -9.83 9.39 1.32
C SER A 33 -10.08 10.12 2.64
N GLY A 34 -9.01 10.58 3.32
CA GLY A 34 -9.10 11.26 4.62
C GLY A 34 -9.95 12.52 4.62
N VAL A 35 -9.80 13.40 3.61
CA VAL A 35 -10.53 14.68 3.60
C VAL A 35 -12.04 14.51 3.39
N LEU A 36 -12.45 13.40 2.77
CA LEU A 36 -13.86 13.04 2.62
C LEU A 36 -14.42 12.55 3.95
N LEU A 37 -13.70 11.64 4.63
CA LEU A 37 -14.10 11.13 5.96
C LEU A 37 -14.26 12.29 6.96
N THR A 38 -13.27 13.18 7.03
CA THR A 38 -13.33 14.35 7.92
C THR A 38 -14.46 15.30 7.55
N HIS A 39 -14.76 15.51 6.25
CA HIS A 39 -15.84 16.39 5.82
C HIS A 39 -17.22 15.92 6.31
N TYR A 40 -17.43 14.60 6.36
CA TYR A 40 -18.66 14.00 6.87
C TYR A 40 -18.65 13.73 8.38
N GLY A 41 -17.70 14.30 9.13
CA GLY A 41 -17.69 14.27 10.59
C GLY A 41 -16.95 13.08 11.21
N LEU A 42 -16.25 12.26 10.40
CA LEU A 42 -15.35 11.23 10.93
C LEU A 42 -13.93 11.79 11.03
N ASP A 43 -13.63 12.45 12.15
CA ASP A 43 -12.35 13.10 12.42
C ASP A 43 -11.42 12.29 13.36
N GLN A 44 -11.85 11.12 13.83
CA GLN A 44 -11.04 10.18 14.60
C GLN A 44 -10.07 9.41 13.68
N MET A 45 -8.96 10.04 13.29
CA MET A 45 -7.99 9.47 12.33
C MET A 45 -7.47 8.08 12.74
N GLN A 46 -7.34 7.80 14.04
CA GLN A 46 -6.94 6.46 14.54
C GLN A 46 -7.93 5.35 14.15
N TYR A 47 -9.18 5.69 13.83
CA TYR A 47 -10.21 4.76 13.40
C TYR A 47 -10.19 4.45 11.89
N TYR A 48 -9.47 5.23 11.08
CA TYR A 48 -9.50 5.09 9.61
C TYR A 48 -9.02 3.70 9.14
N THR A 49 -8.06 3.11 9.83
CA THR A 49 -7.56 1.76 9.51
C THR A 49 -8.63 0.68 9.74
N VAL A 50 -9.59 0.91 10.63
CA VAL A 50 -10.73 -0.02 10.83
C VAL A 50 -11.59 -0.06 9.57
N LEU A 51 -11.91 1.10 8.98
CA LEU A 51 -12.65 1.18 7.72
C LEU A 51 -11.89 0.50 6.58
N PHE A 52 -10.57 0.68 6.52
CA PHE A 52 -9.73 -0.01 5.55
C PHE A 52 -9.79 -1.54 5.74
N GLY A 53 -9.69 -2.04 6.97
CA GLY A 53 -9.82 -3.46 7.27
C GLY A 53 -11.15 -4.07 6.81
N VAL A 54 -12.26 -3.39 7.09
CA VAL A 54 -13.61 -3.81 6.65
C VAL A 54 -13.70 -3.87 5.13
N SER A 55 -13.22 -2.84 4.42
CA SER A 55 -13.21 -2.85 2.95
C SER A 55 -12.31 -3.97 2.39
N ARG A 56 -11.13 -4.18 2.97
CA ARG A 56 -10.17 -5.19 2.49
C ARG A 56 -10.68 -6.62 2.69
N ALA A 57 -11.53 -6.86 3.69
CA ALA A 57 -12.13 -8.16 3.97
C ALA A 57 -12.81 -8.78 2.74
N PHE A 58 -13.51 -7.96 1.93
CA PHE A 58 -14.20 -8.44 0.72
C PHE A 58 -13.25 -9.09 -0.29
N GLY A 59 -12.07 -8.50 -0.52
CA GLY A 59 -11.09 -9.05 -1.46
C GLY A 59 -10.38 -10.28 -0.91
N VAL A 60 -9.87 -10.21 0.32
CA VAL A 60 -9.08 -11.30 0.90
C VAL A 60 -9.93 -12.53 1.22
N ALA A 61 -11.18 -12.35 1.64
CA ALA A 61 -12.09 -13.48 1.88
C ALA A 61 -12.50 -14.16 0.56
N ALA A 62 -12.74 -13.39 -0.50
CA ALA A 62 -13.02 -13.96 -1.82
C ALA A 62 -11.84 -14.79 -2.35
N GLN A 63 -10.60 -14.28 -2.23
CA GLN A 63 -9.41 -15.05 -2.60
C GLN A 63 -9.24 -16.29 -1.73
N LEU A 64 -9.48 -16.18 -0.41
CA LEU A 64 -9.38 -17.31 0.51
C LEU A 64 -10.32 -18.47 0.12
N ILE A 65 -11.54 -18.17 -0.33
CA ILE A 65 -12.49 -19.18 -0.83
C ILE A 65 -11.86 -19.94 -2.01
N TRP A 66 -11.31 -19.21 -2.99
CA TRP A 66 -10.66 -19.81 -4.16
C TRP A 66 -9.42 -20.62 -3.81
N ASP A 67 -8.61 -20.13 -2.87
CA ASP A 67 -7.43 -20.87 -2.42
C ASP A 67 -7.82 -22.23 -1.79
N ARG A 68 -8.98 -22.32 -1.14
CA ARG A 68 -9.50 -23.61 -0.63
C ARG A 68 -10.08 -24.46 -1.74
N ALA A 69 -10.87 -23.87 -2.63
CA ALA A 69 -11.46 -24.57 -3.77
C ALA A 69 -10.39 -25.20 -4.69
N LEU A 70 -9.25 -24.51 -4.88
CA LEU A 70 -8.14 -24.97 -5.71
C LEU A 70 -7.10 -25.81 -4.95
N GLY A 71 -7.28 -26.02 -3.64
CA GLY A 71 -6.36 -26.83 -2.83
C GLY A 71 -4.96 -26.22 -2.69
N ALA A 72 -4.84 -24.89 -2.60
CA ALA A 72 -3.55 -24.22 -2.46
C ALA A 72 -2.80 -24.73 -1.20
N PRO A 73 -1.51 -25.12 -1.33
CA PRO A 73 -0.73 -25.71 -0.23
C PRO A 73 -0.30 -24.65 0.79
N LEU A 74 0.32 -25.10 1.89
CA LEU A 74 0.92 -24.22 2.88
C LEU A 74 2.04 -23.37 2.25
N GLU A 75 1.93 -22.05 2.36
CA GLU A 75 3.02 -21.13 2.05
C GLU A 75 4.14 -21.30 3.09
N ARG A 76 5.31 -21.79 2.65
CA ARG A 76 6.45 -22.07 3.53
C ARG A 76 7.77 -21.57 2.94
N PRO A 77 8.01 -20.24 2.94
CA PRO A 77 9.27 -19.67 2.47
C PRO A 77 10.41 -20.06 3.41
N LYS A 78 11.63 -20.14 2.87
CA LYS A 78 12.83 -20.46 3.66
C LYS A 78 13.57 -19.20 4.06
N SER A 79 13.76 -19.00 5.35
CA SER A 79 14.51 -17.87 5.92
C SER A 79 16.00 -18.15 5.97
N TYR A 80 16.81 -17.10 5.80
CA TYR A 80 18.27 -17.16 5.92
C TYR A 80 18.79 -15.92 6.65
N SER A 81 19.81 -16.11 7.49
CA SER A 81 20.56 -14.99 8.07
C SER A 81 21.57 -14.43 7.07
N SER A 82 22.04 -13.20 7.29
CA SER A 82 23.10 -12.60 6.47
C SER A 82 24.35 -13.46 6.43
N ALA A 83 24.73 -14.12 7.53
CA ALA A 83 25.87 -15.04 7.58
C ALA A 83 25.65 -16.28 6.70
N ALA A 84 24.44 -16.83 6.68
CA ALA A 84 24.09 -17.95 5.81
C ALA A 84 24.14 -17.53 4.32
N ILE A 85 23.66 -16.33 4.00
CA ILE A 85 23.73 -15.76 2.64
C ILE A 85 25.20 -15.55 2.23
N GLN A 86 26.02 -14.92 3.06
CA GLN A 86 27.46 -14.74 2.78
C GLN A 86 28.16 -16.07 2.51
N LYS A 87 27.87 -17.10 3.31
CA LYS A 87 28.41 -18.45 3.10
C LYS A 87 27.93 -19.06 1.77
N MET A 88 26.68 -18.83 1.37
CA MET A 88 26.13 -19.36 0.11
C MET A 88 26.74 -18.75 -1.15
N PHE A 89 27.26 -17.52 -1.06
CA PHE A 89 27.80 -16.78 -2.21
C PHE A 89 29.31 -16.54 -2.14
N LYS A 90 29.99 -17.00 -1.07
CA LYS A 90 31.42 -16.72 -0.83
C LYS A 90 32.33 -17.10 -2.00
N ASP A 91 32.05 -18.24 -2.65
CA ASP A 91 32.88 -18.81 -3.71
C ASP A 91 32.13 -18.91 -5.05
N LYS A 92 30.99 -18.19 -5.17
CA LYS A 92 30.29 -18.07 -6.46
C LYS A 92 30.94 -16.94 -7.27
N PRO A 93 31.16 -17.14 -8.59
CA PRO A 93 31.75 -16.11 -9.45
C PRO A 93 30.90 -14.84 -9.51
#